data_AF-A0A0D7PX36-F1
#
_entry.id   AF-A0A0D7PX36-F1
#
_cell.length_a   1.000
_cell.length_b   1.000
_cell.length_c   1.000
_cell.angle_alpha   90.00
_cell.angle_beta   90.00
_cell.angle_gamma   90.00
#
_symmetry.space_group_name_H-M   'P 1'
#
loop_
_entity.id
_entity.type
_entity.pdbx_description
1 polymer ?
#
loop_
_entity_poly.entity_id
_entity_poly.type
_entity_poly.pdbx_seq_one_letter_code
_entity_poly.pdbx_strand_id
1 'polypeptide(L)'
;MRTIFAAALALGAIAGSAQAMPLAPFGAQGNGDVIAIAGGCGAGWHRGPNGGCLKNFADPAAHACPRGYHIGPGGACRGNGR
;
A
#
# COMPACT_ATOMS: atom_id res chain seq x y z
N MET A 1 22.18 2.05 49.07
CA MET A 1 22.33 3.17 48.09
C MET A 1 23.16 2.79 46.88
N ARG A 2 24.42 2.33 47.02
CA ARG A 2 25.31 2.03 45.88
C ARG A 2 24.78 0.96 44.90
N THR A 3 24.07 -0.05 45.40
CA THR A 3 23.47 -1.12 44.59
C THR A 3 22.27 -0.64 43.76
N ILE A 4 21.52 0.34 44.26
CA ILE A 4 20.32 0.87 43.58
C ILE A 4 20.72 1.70 42.36
N PHE A 5 21.79 2.51 42.48
CA PHE A 5 22.33 3.27 41.35
C PHE A 5 22.89 2.37 40.25
N ALA A 6 23.58 1.29 40.60
CA ALA A 6 24.11 0.33 39.64
C ALA A 6 22.98 -0.37 38.85
N ALA A 7 21.90 -0.75 39.54
CA ALA A 7 20.73 -1.34 38.90
C ALA A 7 20.04 -0.35 37.95
N ALA A 8 19.83 0.89 38.37
CA ALA A 8 19.20 1.93 37.54
C ALA A 8 19.99 2.22 36.25
N LEU A 9 21.33 2.29 36.34
CA LEU A 9 22.18 2.52 35.18
C LEU A 9 22.14 1.34 34.20
N ALA A 10 22.13 0.10 34.71
CA ALA A 10 22.03 -1.10 33.89
C ALA A 10 20.68 -1.19 33.15
N LEU A 11 19.57 -0.85 33.81
CA LEU A 11 18.24 -0.80 33.19
C LEU A 11 18.13 0.30 32.11
N GLY A 12 18.74 1.46 32.34
CA GLY A 12 18.75 2.55 31.37
C GLY A 12 19.53 2.23 30.08
N ALA A 13 20.60 1.44 30.17
CA ALA A 13 21.41 1.06 29.01
C ALA A 13 20.65 0.14 28.03
N ILE A 14 19.70 -0.67 28.51
CA ILE A 14 18.94 -1.62 27.67
C ILE A 14 17.83 -0.88 26.88
N ALA A 15 17.23 0.15 27.49
CA ALA A 15 16.14 0.93 26.89
C ALA A 15 16.58 1.87 25.75
N GLY A 16 17.88 2.16 25.61
CA GLY A 16 18.42 3.08 24.61
C GLY A 16 18.57 2.50 23.19
N SER A 17 18.27 1.22 22.98
CA SER A 17 18.43 0.55 21.67
C SER A 17 17.15 0.53 20.82
N ALA A 18 16.16 1.38 21.13
CA ALA A 18 15.04 1.62 20.24
C ALA A 18 15.53 2.43 19.03
N GLN A 19 16.09 1.74 18.03
CA GLN A 19 16.33 2.30 16.71
C GLN A 19 14.97 2.63 16.10
N ALA A 20 14.53 3.89 16.23
CA ALA A 20 13.45 4.40 15.42
C ALA A 20 13.87 4.19 13.97
N MET A 21 13.20 3.28 13.24
CA MET A 21 13.45 3.09 11.83
C MET A 21 13.38 4.47 11.17
N PRO A 22 14.45 4.96 10.55
CA PRO A 22 14.42 6.24 9.86
C PRO A 22 13.27 6.18 8.87
N LEU A 23 12.40 7.18 8.90
CA LEU A 23 11.34 7.31 7.93
C LEU A 23 12.03 7.38 6.57
N ALA A 24 11.99 6.28 5.81
CA ALA A 24 12.62 6.24 4.50
C ALA A 24 11.99 7.34 3.64
N PRO A 25 12.78 8.16 2.92
CA PRO A 25 12.24 9.18 2.05
C PRO A 25 11.23 8.55 1.10
N PHE A 26 10.04 9.16 0.97
CA PHE A 26 9.04 8.75 -0.01
C PHE A 26 9.70 8.86 -1.40
N GLY A 27 10.02 7.73 -2.03
CA GLY A 27 10.79 7.67 -3.28
C GLY A 27 12.19 7.07 -3.18
N ALA A 28 12.67 6.68 -1.98
CA ALA A 28 13.89 5.89 -1.80
C ALA A 28 13.71 4.40 -2.15
N GLN A 29 12.57 4.02 -2.71
CA GLN A 29 12.39 2.71 -3.32
C GLN A 29 13.23 2.71 -4.60
N GLY A 30 14.41 2.11 -4.48
CA GLY A 30 15.40 2.05 -5.55
C GLY A 30 14.80 1.64 -6.89
N ASN A 31 15.48 2.05 -7.95
CA ASN A 31 15.28 1.59 -9.32
C ASN A 31 15.38 0.06 -9.43
N GLY A 32 14.36 -0.67 -8.98
CA GLY A 32 14.30 -2.12 -9.00
C GLY A 32 12.95 -2.55 -9.54
N ASP A 33 12.92 -3.01 -10.78
CA ASP A 33 12.01 -4.01 -11.36
C ASP A 33 10.48 -3.84 -11.21
N VAL A 34 9.97 -2.77 -10.59
CA VAL A 34 8.53 -2.55 -10.42
C VAL A 34 7.96 -1.95 -11.70
N ILE A 35 7.48 -2.81 -12.58
CA ILE A 35 6.57 -2.42 -13.65
C ILE A 35 5.27 -1.96 -12.98
N ALA A 36 4.91 -0.68 -13.14
CA ALA A 36 3.61 -0.17 -12.75
C ALA A 36 2.51 -0.78 -13.64
N ILE A 37 2.13 -2.02 -13.35
CA ILE A 37 0.97 -2.67 -13.95
C ILE A 37 -0.26 -1.83 -13.56
N ALA A 38 -1.22 -1.60 -14.45
CA ALA A 38 -2.39 -0.74 -14.21
C ALA A 38 -3.05 -0.93 -12.82
N GLY A 39 -2.69 -0.08 -11.85
CA GLY A 39 -3.14 -0.18 -10.44
C GLY A 39 -2.67 -1.43 -9.66
N GLY A 40 -1.76 -2.23 -10.24
CA GLY A 40 -1.23 -3.48 -9.70
C GLY A 40 -2.08 -4.73 -9.97
N CYS A 41 -3.08 -4.65 -10.86
CA CYS A 41 -4.02 -5.76 -11.12
C CYS A 41 -4.01 -6.33 -12.55
N GLY A 42 -3.26 -5.73 -13.47
CA GLY A 42 -3.22 -6.14 -14.88
C GLY A 42 -4.16 -5.34 -15.76
N ALA A 43 -3.99 -5.46 -17.08
CA ALA A 43 -4.85 -4.80 -18.05
C ALA A 43 -6.27 -5.36 -18.01
N GLY A 44 -7.27 -4.48 -17.96
CA GLY A 44 -8.68 -4.85 -17.82
C GLY A 44 -9.11 -5.15 -16.38
N TRP A 45 -8.29 -4.83 -15.37
CA TRP A 45 -8.59 -5.05 -13.96
C TRP A 45 -8.25 -3.83 -13.11
N HIS A 46 -9.03 -3.60 -12.06
CA HIS A 46 -8.79 -2.55 -11.07
C HIS A 46 -8.73 -3.12 -9.66
N ARG A 47 -8.12 -2.38 -8.75
CA ARG A 47 -8.07 -2.75 -7.33
C ARG A 47 -9.39 -2.33 -6.66
N GLY A 48 -10.08 -3.30 -6.08
CA GLY A 48 -11.33 -3.07 -5.34
C GLY A 48 -11.09 -2.54 -3.92
N PRO A 49 -12.17 -2.15 -3.21
CA PRO A 49 -12.09 -1.62 -1.85
C PRO A 49 -11.44 -2.59 -0.85
N ASN A 50 -11.63 -3.90 -1.05
CA ASN A 50 -11.07 -4.95 -0.21
C ASN A 50 -9.65 -5.37 -0.62
N GLY A 51 -8.96 -4.58 -1.46
CA GLY A 51 -7.59 -4.84 -1.90
C GLY A 51 -7.43 -5.88 -3.01
N GLY A 52 -8.47 -6.64 -3.34
CA GLY A 52 -8.48 -7.63 -4.43
C GLY A 52 -8.54 -7.00 -5.83
N CYS A 53 -8.23 -7.81 -6.86
CA CYS A 53 -8.33 -7.40 -8.25
C CYS A 53 -9.70 -7.76 -8.84
N LEU A 54 -10.40 -6.76 -9.36
CA LEU A 54 -11.73 -6.85 -9.93
C LEU A 54 -11.68 -6.55 -11.43
N LYS A 55 -12.44 -7.31 -12.21
CA LYS A 55 -12.47 -7.14 -13.66
C LYS A 55 -13.17 -5.82 -14.00
N ASN A 56 -12.55 -5.01 -14.85
CA ASN A 56 -13.25 -3.90 -15.48
C ASN A 56 -14.30 -4.54 -16.37
N PHE A 57 -15.57 -4.31 -16.07
CA PHE A 57 -16.70 -5.03 -16.66
C PHE A 57 -16.92 -6.46 -16.12
N ALA A 58 -17.16 -6.61 -14.82
CA ALA A 58 -17.49 -7.89 -14.17
C ALA A 58 -18.96 -8.34 -14.35
N ASP A 59 -19.93 -7.46 -14.05
CA ASP A 59 -21.37 -7.74 -14.20
C ASP A 59 -22.02 -7.01 -15.40
N PRO A 60 -22.27 -7.70 -16.53
CA PRO A 60 -22.88 -7.09 -17.71
C PRO A 60 -24.29 -6.52 -17.47
N ALA A 61 -25.02 -7.01 -16.47
CA ALA A 61 -26.37 -6.57 -16.16
C ALA A 61 -26.42 -5.25 -15.37
N ALA A 62 -25.29 -4.82 -14.79
CA ALA A 62 -25.21 -3.67 -13.88
C ALA A 62 -24.22 -2.57 -14.33
N HIS A 63 -23.69 -2.62 -15.56
CA HIS A 63 -22.66 -1.66 -15.99
C HIS A 63 -23.20 -0.41 -16.66
N ALA A 64 -23.12 0.72 -15.96
CA ALA A 64 -23.29 2.06 -16.52
C ALA A 64 -22.12 2.49 -17.45
N CYS A 65 -21.01 1.74 -17.43
CA CYS A 65 -19.81 2.07 -18.18
C CYS A 65 -19.60 1.17 -19.42
N PRO A 66 -18.92 1.66 -20.47
CA PRO A 66 -18.58 0.86 -21.63
C PRO A 66 -17.74 -0.38 -21.29
N ARG A 67 -17.65 -1.32 -22.23
CA ARG A 67 -16.90 -2.58 -22.04
C ARG A 67 -15.43 -2.30 -21.68
N GLY A 68 -14.99 -2.86 -20.55
CA GLY A 68 -13.63 -2.73 -20.03
C GLY A 68 -13.38 -1.51 -19.16
N TYR A 69 -14.44 -0.80 -18.80
CA TYR A 69 -14.42 0.24 -17.78
C TYR A 69 -15.16 -0.24 -16.54
N HIS A 70 -14.83 0.34 -15.38
CA HIS A 70 -15.58 0.18 -14.13
C HIS A 70 -16.03 1.55 -13.63
N ILE A 71 -17.06 1.56 -12.77
CA ILE A 71 -17.51 2.78 -12.08
C ILE A 71 -16.50 3.10 -10.97
N GLY A 72 -15.78 4.20 -11.14
CA GLY A 72 -14.86 4.73 -10.14
C GLY A 72 -15.53 5.73 -9.19
N PRO A 73 -14.75 6.31 -8.27
CA PRO A 73 -15.20 7.39 -7.39
C PRO A 73 -15.85 8.53 -8.17
N GLY A 74 -17.00 9.02 -7.68
CA GLY A 74 -17.78 10.08 -8.35
C GLY A 74 -18.60 9.60 -9.56
N GLY A 75 -18.71 8.29 -9.80
CA GLY A 75 -19.51 7.74 -10.91
C GLY A 75 -18.79 7.72 -12.26
N ALA A 76 -17.54 8.19 -12.32
CA ALA A 76 -16.77 8.27 -13.56
C ALA A 76 -16.27 6.88 -14.01
N CYS A 77 -16.36 6.60 -15.31
CA CYS A 77 -15.86 5.37 -15.89
C CYS A 77 -14.32 5.36 -15.98
N ARG A 78 -13.67 4.29 -15.51
CA ARG A 78 -12.20 4.13 -15.53
C ARG A 78 -11.77 2.83 -16.19
N GLY A 79 -10.82 2.94 -17.12
CA GLY A 79 -10.25 1.82 -17.87
C GLY A 79 -8.83 1.54 -17.42
N ASN A 80 -8.66 0.70 -16.39
CA ASN A 80 -7.32 0.28 -15.97
C ASN A 80 -6.73 -0.65 -17.04
N GLY A 81 -5.80 -0.13 -17.86
CA GLY A 81 -5.12 -0.87 -18.93
C GLY A 81 -5.95 -1.04 -20.21
N ARG A 82 -6.78 -0.05 -20.55
CA ARG A 82 -7.43 0.13 -21.85
C ARG A 82 -7.33 1.57 -22.31
#